data_AF-D1P6E5-F1
#
_entry.id   AF-D1P6E5-F1
#
_cell.length_a   1.000
_cell.length_b   1.000
_cell.length_c   1.000
_cell.angle_alpha   90.00
_cell.angle_beta   90.00
_cell.angle_gamma   90.00
#
_symmetry.space_group_name_H-M   'P 1'
#
loop_
_entity.id
_entity.type
_entity.pdbx_description
1 polymer ?
#
loop_
_entity_poly.entity_id
_entity_poly.type
_entity_poly.pdbx_seq_one_letter_code
_entity_poly.pdbx_strand_id
1 'polypeptide(L)'
;MGFVVDERNKLVEVDHSHNHFCITTAIGNPTTTLLDNNLKVTSIFARTKSRRNKHVRKPIGDNNPMLYALKGLHQVRATRRSIIDLNQSYRQILPKFLAAGFVWDWLIPLPSSSNLTALFAKKVIKHSGIGEYHHDIIIKNSAQHTLDSLYNLPIRSSERSALHEDTKRFISFNSPKTPFEIKSITRVKLRKYINPLTWGNIPSNISVPCNILLVDDMVTTGTSLMAAFKLLKQRYPIVNIEALTLFGSSKK
;
A
#
# COMPACT_ATOMS: atom_id res chain seq x y z
N MET A 1 -5.52 10.87 -20.40
CA MET A 1 -5.76 11.39 -19.04
C MET A 1 -4.77 10.83 -18.02
N GLY A 2 -4.08 11.70 -17.30
CA GLY A 2 -2.91 11.44 -16.47
C GLY A 2 -2.52 12.65 -15.63
N PHE A 3 -1.26 12.77 -15.25
CA PHE A 3 -0.77 13.86 -14.41
C PHE A 3 0.27 14.73 -15.12
N VAL A 4 0.08 16.04 -15.06
CA VAL A 4 1.11 17.05 -15.35
C VAL A 4 1.82 17.38 -14.05
N VAL A 5 3.14 17.56 -14.12
CA VAL A 5 3.99 17.88 -12.97
C VAL A 5 4.75 19.17 -13.27
N ASP A 6 4.46 20.21 -12.52
CA ASP A 6 5.30 21.41 -12.46
C ASP A 6 6.36 21.20 -11.38
N GLU A 7 7.58 20.91 -11.82
CA GLU A 7 8.68 20.63 -10.89
C GLU A 7 9.12 21.85 -10.08
N ARG A 8 9.00 23.06 -10.64
CA ARG A 8 9.41 24.31 -9.99
C ARG A 8 8.48 24.64 -8.84
N ASN A 9 7.17 24.52 -9.07
CA ASN A 9 6.14 24.83 -8.08
C ASN A 9 5.73 23.65 -7.19
N LYS A 10 6.31 22.46 -7.46
CA LYS A 10 5.94 21.17 -6.84
C LYS A 10 4.44 20.90 -6.92
N LEU A 11 3.85 21.22 -8.07
CA LEU A 11 2.41 21.13 -8.30
C LEU A 11 2.11 19.96 -9.24
N VAL A 12 1.06 19.21 -8.92
CA VAL A 12 0.58 18.09 -9.71
C VAL A 12 -0.86 18.33 -10.10
N GLU A 13 -1.16 18.23 -11.38
CA GLU A 13 -2.48 18.49 -11.92
C GLU A 13 -2.99 17.31 -12.75
N VAL A 14 -4.31 17.14 -12.77
CA VAL A 14 -4.98 16.18 -13.64
C VAL A 14 -5.10 16.80 -15.03
N ASP A 15 -4.56 16.13 -16.04
CA ASP A 15 -4.68 16.52 -17.44
C ASP A 15 -5.23 15.35 -18.25
N HIS A 16 -6.32 15.59 -18.98
CA HIS A 16 -7.01 14.57 -19.73
C HIS A 16 -6.40 14.29 -21.13
N SER A 17 -5.49 15.14 -21.61
CA SER A 17 -4.87 15.04 -22.94
C SER A 17 -3.86 13.89 -23.11
N HIS A 18 -3.18 13.45 -22.05
CA HIS A 18 -2.16 12.40 -22.09
C HIS A 18 -2.28 11.47 -20.89
N ASN A 19 -1.62 10.30 -20.86
CA ASN A 19 -1.73 9.32 -19.78
C ASN A 19 -0.44 9.18 -18.96
N HIS A 20 0.32 10.27 -18.76
CA HIS A 20 1.59 10.19 -18.03
C HIS A 20 1.33 9.91 -16.54
N PHE A 21 2.17 9.05 -15.96
CA PHE A 21 2.13 8.58 -14.57
C PHE A 21 0.88 7.77 -14.16
N CYS A 22 -0.29 8.02 -14.75
CA CYS A 22 -1.55 7.38 -14.40
C CYS A 22 -2.58 7.45 -15.54
N ILE A 23 -3.55 6.55 -15.53
CA ILE A 23 -4.83 6.67 -16.23
C ILE A 23 -5.85 7.17 -15.21
N THR A 24 -6.30 8.42 -15.31
CA THR A 24 -7.13 9.08 -14.28
C THR A 24 -8.64 8.99 -14.50
N THR A 25 -9.10 8.15 -15.42
CA THR A 25 -10.47 8.13 -16.01
C THR A 25 -11.17 6.83 -15.71
N ALA A 26 -12.48 6.79 -15.82
CA ALA A 26 -13.22 5.54 -15.73
C ALA A 26 -12.93 4.55 -16.87
N ILE A 27 -12.55 5.03 -18.06
CA ILE A 27 -12.11 4.19 -19.19
C ILE A 27 -10.67 3.73 -18.92
N GLY A 28 -10.44 2.42 -19.00
CA GLY A 28 -9.17 1.79 -18.67
C GLY A 28 -8.99 1.47 -17.18
N ASN A 29 -10.01 1.71 -16.35
CA ASN A 29 -10.01 1.43 -14.91
C ASN A 29 -11.33 0.76 -14.45
N PRO A 30 -11.32 -0.01 -13.36
CA PRO A 30 -10.14 -0.39 -12.57
C PRO A 30 -9.25 -1.38 -13.35
N THR A 31 -8.07 -1.70 -12.82
CA THR A 31 -7.21 -2.74 -13.38
C THR A 31 -6.90 -3.81 -12.33
N THR A 32 -6.77 -5.06 -12.76
CA THR A 32 -6.48 -6.17 -11.87
C THR A 32 -5.14 -6.81 -12.22
N THR A 33 -4.40 -7.21 -11.21
CA THR A 33 -3.16 -7.99 -11.31
C THR A 33 -3.19 -9.10 -10.27
N LEU A 34 -2.47 -10.19 -10.53
CA LEU A 34 -2.20 -11.23 -9.55
C LEU A 34 -0.81 -11.02 -8.96
N LEU A 35 -0.70 -11.10 -7.64
CA LEU A 35 0.57 -11.27 -6.95
C LEU A 35 0.81 -12.76 -6.66
N ASP A 36 1.96 -13.07 -6.05
CA ASP A 36 2.28 -14.42 -5.57
C ASP A 36 1.13 -15.02 -4.74
N ASN A 37 1.02 -16.35 -4.75
CA ASN A 37 -0.09 -17.10 -4.13
C ASN A 37 -1.48 -16.71 -4.66
N ASN A 38 -1.55 -16.21 -5.91
CA ASN A 38 -2.77 -15.78 -6.58
C ASN A 38 -3.56 -14.70 -5.82
N LEU A 39 -2.89 -13.87 -5.02
CA LEU A 39 -3.55 -12.72 -4.39
C LEU A 39 -3.98 -11.74 -5.47
N LYS A 40 -5.30 -11.66 -5.70
CA LYS A 40 -5.90 -10.73 -6.65
C LYS A 40 -5.87 -9.31 -6.08
N VAL A 41 -5.24 -8.41 -6.81
CA VAL A 41 -5.14 -7.00 -6.47
C VAL A 41 -5.84 -6.19 -7.56
N THR A 42 -6.91 -5.50 -7.18
CA THR A 42 -7.58 -4.54 -8.05
C THR A 42 -7.16 -3.13 -7.67
N SER A 43 -6.84 -2.31 -8.66
CA SER A 43 -6.41 -0.93 -8.47
C SER A 43 -7.40 0.01 -9.13
N ILE A 44 -7.87 1.00 -8.37
CA ILE A 44 -8.79 2.03 -8.86
C ILE A 44 -8.15 2.78 -10.02
N PHE A 45 -6.92 3.27 -9.85
CA PHE A 45 -6.21 3.99 -10.90
C PHE A 45 -4.99 3.21 -11.38
N ALA A 46 -5.00 2.83 -12.65
CA ALA A 46 -3.88 2.18 -13.32
C ALA A 46 -2.72 3.16 -13.45
N ARG A 47 -1.54 2.77 -12.96
CA ARG A 47 -0.33 3.56 -13.16
C ARG A 47 0.31 3.27 -14.51
N THR A 48 0.84 4.32 -15.10
CA THR A 48 1.65 4.28 -16.31
C THR A 48 3.04 4.78 -15.99
N LYS A 49 4.00 4.53 -16.88
CA LYS A 49 5.31 5.18 -16.81
C LYS A 49 5.21 6.54 -17.51
N SER A 50 5.83 7.56 -16.94
CA SER A 50 6.16 8.75 -17.71
C SER A 50 7.43 8.49 -18.53
N ARG A 51 7.59 9.15 -19.68
CA ARG A 51 8.85 9.13 -20.44
C ARG A 51 9.96 9.63 -19.51
N ARG A 52 10.86 8.72 -19.08
CA ARG A 52 12.06 9.12 -18.34
C ARG A 52 12.88 9.98 -19.27
N ASN A 53 12.92 11.28 -19.00
CA ASN A 53 13.92 12.12 -19.63
C ASN A 53 15.28 11.70 -19.05
N LYS A 54 16.18 11.15 -19.88
CA LYS A 54 17.48 10.58 -19.44
C LYS A 54 18.33 11.59 -18.63
N HIS A 55 18.03 12.88 -18.77
CA HIS A 55 18.73 13.99 -18.13
C HIS A 55 18.14 14.45 -16.79
N VAL A 56 16.97 13.95 -16.37
CA VAL A 56 16.34 14.36 -15.09
C VAL A 56 16.72 13.37 -13.99
N ARG A 57 17.48 13.84 -13.00
CA ARG A 57 17.85 13.11 -11.79
C ARG A 57 16.60 12.90 -10.90
N LYS A 58 15.86 11.83 -11.19
CA LYS A 58 14.70 11.31 -10.44
C LYS A 58 13.47 12.25 -10.43
N PRO A 59 12.37 11.88 -11.12
CA PRO A 59 11.16 12.71 -11.16
C PRO A 59 10.53 12.86 -9.77
N ILE A 60 9.87 14.01 -9.55
CA ILE A 60 9.11 14.28 -8.33
C ILE A 60 8.14 13.14 -8.02
N GLY A 61 8.10 12.73 -6.74
CA GLY A 61 7.16 11.73 -6.24
C GLY A 61 7.43 10.30 -6.71
N ASP A 62 8.66 9.97 -7.11
CA ASP A 62 9.11 8.60 -7.41
C ASP A 62 8.18 7.83 -8.37
N ASN A 63 7.74 8.51 -9.44
CA ASN A 63 6.77 8.04 -10.45
C ASN A 63 5.32 7.87 -9.96
N ASN A 64 4.94 8.49 -8.83
CA ASN A 64 3.54 8.70 -8.45
C ASN A 64 3.36 10.08 -7.78
N PRO A 65 3.46 11.17 -8.56
CA PRO A 65 3.44 12.54 -8.02
C PRO A 65 2.13 12.88 -7.29
N MET A 66 0.98 12.39 -7.77
CA MET A 66 -0.31 12.63 -7.12
C MET A 66 -0.41 11.92 -5.76
N LEU A 67 0.15 10.71 -5.61
CA LEU A 67 0.20 10.05 -4.30
C LEU A 67 0.98 10.88 -3.28
N TYR A 68 2.09 11.49 -3.69
CA TYR A 68 2.87 12.38 -2.83
C TYR A 68 2.08 13.63 -2.45
N ALA A 69 1.36 14.23 -3.40
CA ALA A 69 0.47 15.35 -3.12
C ALA A 69 -0.62 14.99 -2.11
N LEU A 70 -1.28 13.84 -2.30
CA LEU A 70 -2.35 13.36 -1.42
C LEU A 70 -1.86 13.04 0.00
N LYS A 71 -0.59 12.61 0.14
CA LYS A 71 0.04 12.34 1.44
C LYS A 71 0.69 13.57 2.08
N GLY A 72 0.77 14.71 1.37
CA GLY A 72 1.51 15.89 1.83
C GLY A 72 3.02 15.68 1.92
N LEU A 73 3.59 14.81 1.07
CA LEU A 73 5.01 14.46 1.10
C LEU A 73 5.83 15.37 0.19
N HIS A 74 7.06 15.68 0.63
CA HIS A 74 8.08 16.40 -0.15
C HIS A 74 7.64 17.79 -0.64
N GLN A 75 6.66 18.40 0.05
CA GLN A 75 6.02 19.67 -0.33
C GLN A 75 5.31 19.62 -1.70
N VAL A 76 5.03 18.43 -2.22
CA VAL A 76 4.25 18.25 -3.43
C VAL A 76 2.80 18.54 -3.10
N ARG A 77 2.12 19.29 -3.97
CA ARG A 77 0.73 19.71 -3.79
C ARG A 77 -0.08 19.42 -5.05
N ALA A 78 -1.40 19.36 -4.90
CA ALA A 78 -2.34 19.28 -6.01
C ALA A 78 -3.38 20.39 -5.88
N THR A 79 -3.91 20.87 -7.00
CA THR A 79 -4.99 21.85 -6.99
C THR A 79 -6.29 21.21 -6.50
N ARG A 80 -7.15 22.00 -5.84
CA ARG A 80 -8.49 21.55 -5.44
C ARG A 80 -9.27 20.98 -6.62
N ARG A 81 -9.13 21.60 -7.80
CA ARG A 81 -9.75 21.14 -9.04
C ARG A 81 -9.30 19.73 -9.42
N SER A 82 -7.99 19.48 -9.41
CA SER A 82 -7.43 18.14 -9.69
C SER A 82 -7.93 17.06 -8.72
N ILE A 83 -8.09 17.40 -7.44
CA ILE A 83 -8.66 16.47 -6.45
C ILE A 83 -10.14 16.17 -6.74
N ILE A 84 -10.91 17.19 -7.14
CA ILE A 84 -12.32 17.02 -7.55
C ILE A 84 -12.41 16.11 -8.77
N ASP A 85 -11.61 16.37 -9.80
CA ASP A 85 -11.61 15.59 -11.05
C ASP A 85 -11.26 14.12 -10.79
N LEU A 86 -10.21 13.86 -9.97
CA LEU A 86 -9.85 12.50 -9.59
C LEU A 86 -10.96 11.81 -8.79
N ASN A 87 -11.64 12.55 -7.89
CA ASN A 87 -12.74 12.00 -7.10
C ASN A 87 -14.00 11.73 -7.94
N GLN A 88 -14.24 12.48 -9.01
CA GLN A 88 -15.31 12.20 -9.97
C GLN A 88 -15.04 10.87 -10.70
N SER A 89 -13.83 10.68 -11.20
CA SER A 89 -13.43 9.41 -11.81
C SER A 89 -13.51 8.25 -10.82
N TYR A 90 -13.06 8.44 -9.58
CA TYR A 90 -13.18 7.42 -8.53
C TYR A 90 -14.62 6.93 -8.34
N ARG A 91 -15.60 7.85 -8.31
CA ARG A 91 -17.03 7.52 -8.15
C ARG A 91 -17.59 6.71 -9.33
N GLN A 92 -16.98 6.80 -10.50
CA GLN A 92 -17.35 5.99 -11.67
C GLN A 92 -16.62 4.64 -11.72
N ILE A 93 -15.40 4.57 -11.14
CA ILE A 93 -14.56 3.38 -11.16
C ILE A 93 -14.95 2.39 -10.05
N LEU A 94 -15.16 2.87 -8.82
CA LEU A 94 -15.44 2.01 -7.68
C LEU A 94 -16.66 1.10 -7.91
N PRO A 95 -17.80 1.56 -8.47
CA PRO A 95 -18.93 0.68 -8.75
C PRO A 95 -18.58 -0.48 -9.68
N LYS A 96 -17.66 -0.29 -10.63
CA LYS A 96 -17.19 -1.39 -11.51
C LYS A 96 -16.41 -2.45 -10.73
N PHE A 97 -15.61 -2.05 -9.75
CA PHE A 97 -14.95 -3.00 -8.85
C PHE A 97 -15.98 -3.77 -8.00
N LEU A 98 -16.97 -3.07 -7.44
CA LEU A 98 -18.03 -3.70 -6.64
C LEU A 98 -18.86 -4.69 -7.46
N ALA A 99 -19.18 -4.33 -8.71
CA ALA A 99 -19.92 -5.19 -9.63
C ALA A 99 -19.15 -6.46 -10.04
N ALA A 100 -17.84 -6.56 -9.78
CA ALA A 100 -17.07 -7.76 -10.00
C ALA A 100 -17.37 -8.89 -8.97
N GLY A 101 -18.17 -8.60 -7.93
CA GLY A 101 -18.84 -9.61 -7.12
C GLY A 101 -18.07 -10.15 -5.91
N PHE A 102 -16.88 -9.62 -5.59
CA PHE A 102 -16.20 -10.01 -4.35
C PHE A 102 -16.88 -9.35 -3.14
N VAL A 103 -17.43 -10.16 -2.25
CA VAL A 103 -18.06 -9.73 -0.99
C VAL A 103 -17.14 -10.11 0.17
N TRP A 104 -16.93 -9.18 1.09
CA TRP A 104 -16.02 -9.36 2.23
C TRP A 104 -16.75 -9.17 3.56
N ASP A 105 -16.28 -9.90 4.57
CA ASP A 105 -16.71 -9.73 5.95
C ASP A 105 -15.88 -8.62 6.58
N TRP A 106 -14.57 -8.61 6.34
CA TRP A 106 -13.64 -7.64 6.92
C TRP A 106 -12.96 -6.79 5.84
N LEU A 107 -12.94 -5.48 6.06
CA LEU A 107 -12.13 -4.54 5.30
C LEU A 107 -11.01 -4.03 6.20
N ILE A 108 -9.76 -4.34 5.82
CA ILE A 108 -8.58 -4.04 6.62
C ILE A 108 -7.65 -3.10 5.83
N PRO A 109 -7.54 -1.82 6.20
CA PRO A 109 -6.48 -0.96 5.67
C PRO A 109 -5.11 -1.40 6.19
N LEU A 110 -4.12 -1.48 5.31
CA LEU A 110 -2.74 -1.69 5.71
C LEU A 110 -2.17 -0.48 6.44
N PRO A 111 -1.28 -0.68 7.44
CA PRO A 111 -0.70 0.41 8.18
C PRO A 111 0.24 1.24 7.30
N SER A 112 -0.09 2.53 7.15
CA SER A 112 0.65 3.51 6.35
C SER A 112 1.11 4.66 7.23
N SER A 113 2.19 5.35 6.85
CA SER A 113 2.65 6.57 7.54
C SER A 113 1.76 7.79 7.27
N SER A 114 0.73 7.62 6.44
CA SER A 114 -0.25 8.66 6.10
C SER A 114 -1.66 8.13 6.28
N ASN A 115 -2.61 9.03 6.54
CA ASN A 115 -4.02 8.67 6.67
C ASN A 115 -4.69 8.30 5.33
N LEU A 116 -3.99 8.37 4.20
CA LEU A 116 -4.58 8.15 2.88
C LEU A 116 -5.19 6.75 2.74
N THR A 117 -4.49 5.70 3.19
CA THR A 117 -5.00 4.32 3.15
C THR A 117 -6.27 4.16 3.98
N ALA A 118 -6.26 4.69 5.20
CA ALA A 118 -7.43 4.65 6.09
C ALA A 118 -8.61 5.46 5.52
N LEU A 119 -8.37 6.65 4.96
CA LEU A 119 -9.39 7.47 4.31
C LEU A 119 -9.96 6.79 3.07
N PHE A 120 -9.12 6.12 2.29
CA PHE A 120 -9.54 5.34 1.13
C PHE A 120 -10.43 4.17 1.55
N ALA A 121 -10.00 3.38 2.54
CA ALA A 121 -10.78 2.30 3.14
C ALA A 121 -12.15 2.77 3.66
N LYS A 122 -12.18 3.90 4.40
CA LYS A 122 -13.42 4.53 4.87
C LYS A 122 -14.35 4.96 3.74
N LYS A 123 -13.81 5.41 2.59
CA LYS A 123 -14.62 5.70 1.42
C LYS A 123 -15.20 4.43 0.81
N VAL A 124 -14.41 3.36 0.70
CA VAL A 124 -14.86 2.08 0.15
C VAL A 124 -16.02 1.53 0.98
N ILE A 125 -15.87 1.40 2.30
CA ILE A 125 -16.93 0.88 3.19
C ILE A 125 -18.19 1.74 3.12
N LYS A 126 -18.05 3.07 3.08
CA LYS A 126 -19.19 4.00 2.97
C LYS A 126 -19.97 3.84 1.67
N HIS A 127 -19.30 3.55 0.55
CA HIS A 127 -19.97 3.40 -0.75
C HIS A 127 -20.48 1.98 -0.98
N SER A 128 -19.81 0.96 -0.45
CA SER A 128 -20.21 -0.44 -0.63
C SER A 128 -21.30 -0.85 0.35
N GLY A 129 -21.24 -0.41 1.60
CA GLY A 129 -22.07 -0.96 2.68
C GLY A 129 -21.74 -2.43 3.01
N ILE A 130 -20.59 -2.94 2.53
CA ILE A 130 -20.18 -4.33 2.64
C ILE A 130 -19.12 -4.48 3.75
N GLY A 131 -19.35 -5.46 4.63
CA GLY A 131 -18.42 -5.87 5.68
C GLY A 131 -18.19 -4.84 6.78
N GLU A 132 -17.31 -5.18 7.70
CA GLU A 132 -16.89 -4.38 8.84
C GLU A 132 -15.53 -3.73 8.60
N TYR A 133 -15.40 -2.47 9.01
CA TYR A 133 -14.14 -1.73 8.94
C TYR A 133 -13.30 -2.01 10.17
N HIS A 134 -12.14 -2.67 9.99
CA HIS A 134 -11.23 -2.97 11.08
C HIS A 134 -9.88 -2.27 10.91
N HIS A 135 -9.76 -1.13 11.57
CA HIS A 135 -8.49 -0.42 11.70
C HIS A 135 -7.60 -1.09 12.77
N ASP A 136 -6.28 -1.01 12.60
CA ASP A 136 -5.27 -1.49 13.56
C ASP A 136 -5.30 -2.99 13.93
N ILE A 137 -6.06 -3.84 13.23
CA ILE A 137 -5.90 -5.31 13.35
C ILE A 137 -4.52 -5.74 12.87
N ILE A 138 -3.99 -5.07 11.84
CA ILE A 138 -2.63 -5.26 11.34
C ILE A 138 -1.86 -3.96 11.55
N ILE A 139 -0.77 -4.04 12.29
CA ILE A 139 0.12 -2.91 12.57
C ILE A 139 1.53 -3.19 12.08
N LYS A 140 2.34 -2.14 11.94
CA LYS A 140 3.78 -2.31 11.70
C LYS A 140 4.46 -2.83 12.96
N ASN A 141 5.41 -3.74 12.79
CA ASN A 141 6.31 -4.14 13.87
C ASN A 141 7.06 -2.94 14.42
N SER A 142 7.25 -2.88 15.73
CA SER A 142 8.26 -1.97 16.31
C SER A 142 9.66 -2.49 16.01
N ALA A 143 10.64 -1.60 16.06
CA ALA A 143 12.04 -1.99 15.90
C ALA A 143 12.48 -3.01 16.95
N GLN A 144 12.02 -2.86 18.20
CA GLN A 144 12.28 -3.82 19.27
C GLN A 144 11.65 -5.18 18.99
N HIS A 145 10.36 -5.23 18.64
CA HIS A 145 9.68 -6.49 18.33
C HIS A 145 10.34 -7.21 17.14
N THR A 146 10.80 -6.44 16.13
CA THR A 146 11.57 -7.00 15.02
C THR A 146 12.85 -7.65 15.54
N LEU A 147 13.61 -6.97 16.40
CA LEU A 147 14.84 -7.50 17.00
C LEU A 147 14.58 -8.79 17.78
N ASP A 148 13.55 -8.80 18.64
CA ASP A 148 13.19 -9.95 19.47
C ASP A 148 12.76 -11.15 18.60
N SER A 149 12.06 -10.90 17.48
CA SER A 149 11.63 -11.96 16.57
C SER A 149 12.80 -12.69 15.88
N LEU A 150 13.98 -12.08 15.77
CA LEU A 150 15.14 -12.66 15.07
C LEU A 150 15.69 -13.91 15.77
N TYR A 151 15.54 -14.01 17.09
CA TYR A 151 16.07 -15.14 17.87
C TYR A 151 15.45 -16.46 17.45
N ASN A 152 14.16 -16.47 17.10
CA ASN A 152 13.41 -17.68 16.76
C ASN A 152 13.41 -18.00 15.26
N LEU A 153 14.08 -17.19 14.43
CA LEU A 153 14.11 -17.44 12.99
C LEU A 153 15.02 -18.63 12.65
N PRO A 154 14.55 -19.59 11.82
CA PRO A 154 15.34 -20.72 11.36
C PRO A 154 16.29 -20.31 10.22
N ILE A 155 17.28 -19.46 10.54
CA ILE A 155 18.26 -18.90 9.60
C ILE A 155 19.69 -19.12 10.09
N ARG A 156 20.67 -18.96 9.18
CA ARG A 156 22.09 -19.11 9.53
C ARG A 156 22.50 -18.07 10.56
N SER A 157 23.43 -18.44 11.44
CA SER A 157 23.94 -17.53 12.47
C SER A 157 24.47 -16.21 11.89
N SER A 158 25.21 -16.27 10.78
CA SER A 158 25.73 -15.08 10.09
C SER A 158 24.64 -14.16 9.53
N GLU A 159 23.55 -14.73 8.98
CA GLU A 159 22.39 -13.96 8.51
C GLU A 159 21.65 -13.30 9.67
N ARG A 160 21.49 -14.03 10.79
CA ARG A 160 20.87 -13.50 12.01
C ARG A 160 21.68 -12.33 12.58
N SER A 161 23.00 -12.49 12.69
CA SER A 161 23.89 -11.43 13.18
C SER A 161 23.81 -10.18 12.30
N ALA A 162 23.76 -10.33 10.97
CA ALA A 162 23.60 -9.22 10.05
C ALA A 162 22.26 -8.48 10.21
N LEU A 163 21.16 -9.23 10.35
CA LEU A 163 19.83 -8.63 10.60
C LEU A 163 19.79 -7.93 11.96
N HIS A 164 20.39 -8.53 12.97
CA HIS A 164 20.46 -7.98 14.32
C HIS A 164 21.28 -6.67 14.34
N GLU A 165 22.42 -6.61 13.63
CA GLU A 165 23.23 -5.40 13.47
C GLU A 165 22.45 -4.28 12.76
N ASP A 166 21.84 -4.57 11.60
CA ASP A 166 21.05 -3.58 10.85
C ASP A 166 19.87 -3.06 11.69
N THR A 167 19.22 -3.93 12.46
CA THR A 167 18.09 -3.56 13.34
C THR A 167 18.55 -2.73 14.54
N LYS A 168 19.64 -3.09 15.21
CA LYS A 168 20.22 -2.28 16.29
C LYS A 168 20.67 -0.91 15.80
N ARG A 169 21.25 -0.84 14.62
CA ARG A 169 21.62 0.43 13.97
C ARG A 169 20.39 1.29 13.68
N PHE A 170 19.30 0.70 13.19
CA PHE A 170 18.04 1.43 13.02
C PHE A 170 17.54 1.98 14.37
N ILE A 171 17.55 1.17 15.43
CA ILE A 171 17.16 1.60 16.78
C ILE A 171 18.03 2.75 17.28
N SER A 172 19.35 2.72 17.09
CA SER A 172 20.25 3.76 17.57
C SER A 172 20.04 5.12 16.90
N PHE A 173 19.62 5.12 15.63
CA PHE A 173 19.24 6.35 14.92
C PHE A 173 17.80 6.80 15.18
N ASN A 174 17.00 5.96 15.86
CA ASN A 174 15.59 6.19 16.11
C ASN A 174 15.25 5.85 17.58
N SER A 175 14.17 5.08 17.79
CA SER A 175 13.73 4.57 19.09
C SER A 175 13.32 3.10 18.95
N PRO A 176 13.45 2.27 20.00
CA PRO A 176 12.95 0.89 20.00
C PRO A 176 11.46 0.77 19.64
N LYS A 177 10.66 1.81 19.94
CA LYS A 177 9.22 1.87 19.67
C LYS A 177 8.88 2.33 18.25
N THR A 178 9.84 2.86 17.50
CA THR A 178 9.60 3.35 16.13
C THR A 178 9.14 2.18 15.24
N PRO A 179 8.10 2.37 14.40
CA PRO A 179 7.72 1.38 13.39
C PRO A 179 8.92 1.01 12.51
N PHE A 180 9.21 -0.28 12.43
CA PHE A 180 10.39 -0.79 11.74
C PHE A 180 10.27 -0.59 10.23
N GLU A 181 11.31 -0.01 9.64
CA GLU A 181 11.38 0.15 8.20
C GLU A 181 12.23 -0.95 7.59
N ILE A 182 11.61 -1.88 6.85
CA ILE A 182 12.33 -3.00 6.22
C ILE A 182 13.47 -2.56 5.28
N LYS A 183 13.43 -1.32 4.79
CA LYS A 183 14.48 -0.72 3.96
C LYS A 183 15.77 -0.42 4.73
N SER A 184 15.70 -0.33 6.06
CA SER A 184 16.87 -0.21 6.94
C SER A 184 17.79 -1.44 6.88
N ILE A 185 17.23 -2.61 6.53
CA ILE A 185 18.02 -3.79 6.21
C ILE A 185 18.73 -3.56 4.88
N THR A 186 20.04 -3.38 4.96
CA THR A 186 20.91 -3.04 3.83
C THR A 186 21.00 -4.21 2.85
N ARG A 187 21.03 -5.43 3.38
CA ARG A 187 21.12 -6.67 2.62
C ARG A 187 19.74 -7.07 2.12
N VAL A 188 19.39 -6.64 0.90
CA VAL A 188 18.06 -6.86 0.29
C VAL A 188 17.60 -8.32 0.35
N LYS A 189 18.49 -9.29 0.15
CA LYS A 189 18.18 -10.73 0.19
C LYS A 189 17.71 -11.22 1.56
N LEU A 190 18.06 -10.52 2.65
CA LEU A 190 17.68 -10.90 4.01
C LEU A 190 16.30 -10.35 4.41
N ARG A 191 15.78 -9.34 3.69
CA ARG A 191 14.46 -8.75 3.97
C ARG A 191 13.32 -9.77 3.95
N LYS A 192 13.49 -10.87 3.20
CA LYS A 192 12.51 -11.97 3.10
C LYS A 192 12.25 -12.68 4.44
N TYR A 193 13.19 -12.61 5.39
CA TYR A 193 13.08 -13.27 6.69
C TYR A 193 12.27 -12.46 7.71
N ILE A 194 12.02 -11.17 7.46
CA ILE A 194 11.28 -10.30 8.36
C ILE A 194 9.91 -10.02 7.74
N ASN A 195 8.84 -10.38 8.45
CA ASN A 195 7.53 -9.81 8.17
C ASN A 195 7.46 -8.43 8.84
N PRO A 196 7.29 -7.31 8.11
CA PRO A 196 7.23 -5.99 8.73
C PRO A 196 5.92 -5.71 9.45
N LEU A 197 4.94 -6.63 9.38
CA LEU A 197 3.62 -6.51 9.96
C LEU A 197 3.40 -7.54 11.06
N THR A 198 2.57 -7.18 12.04
CA THR A 198 2.10 -8.04 13.12
C THR A 198 0.66 -7.74 13.46
N TRP A 199 0.08 -8.57 14.31
CA TRP A 199 -1.24 -8.34 14.88
C TRP A 199 -1.20 -7.13 15.81
N GLY A 200 -2.14 -6.21 15.61
CA GLY A 200 -2.45 -5.18 16.58
C GLY A 200 -3.59 -5.62 17.48
N ASN A 201 -4.55 -4.72 17.69
CA ASN A 201 -5.70 -5.03 18.53
C ASN A 201 -6.72 -5.82 17.72
N ILE A 202 -7.00 -7.07 18.13
CA ILE A 202 -8.09 -7.89 17.58
C ILE A 202 -9.22 -7.86 18.60
N PRO A 203 -10.35 -7.18 18.32
CA PRO A 203 -11.46 -7.15 19.25
C PRO A 203 -11.96 -8.57 19.58
N SER A 204 -12.20 -8.81 20.86
CA SER A 204 -12.45 -10.15 21.43
C SER A 204 -13.74 -10.82 20.92
N ASN A 205 -14.67 -10.04 20.37
CA ASN A 205 -16.03 -10.48 20.02
C ASN A 205 -16.32 -10.49 18.51
N ILE A 206 -15.30 -10.52 17.64
CA ILE A 206 -15.55 -10.55 16.20
C ILE A 206 -15.52 -11.98 15.68
N SER A 207 -16.53 -12.32 14.87
CA SER A 207 -16.60 -13.57 14.12
C SER A 207 -15.37 -13.77 13.23
N VAL A 208 -14.94 -15.03 13.09
CA VAL A 208 -13.87 -15.37 12.16
C VAL A 208 -14.32 -15.03 10.73
N PRO A 209 -13.53 -14.24 9.96
CA PRO A 209 -13.93 -13.85 8.62
C PRO A 209 -13.77 -15.03 7.65
N CYS A 210 -14.70 -15.14 6.71
CA CYS A 210 -14.57 -16.02 5.54
C CYS A 210 -13.86 -15.29 4.39
N ASN A 211 -14.11 -13.99 4.23
CA ASN A 211 -13.58 -13.16 3.16
C ASN A 211 -13.01 -11.84 3.71
N ILE A 212 -11.79 -11.50 3.32
CA ILE A 212 -11.11 -10.26 3.71
C ILE A 212 -10.76 -9.44 2.47
N LEU A 213 -11.07 -8.14 2.52
CA LEU A 213 -10.54 -7.15 1.60
C LEU A 213 -9.40 -6.35 2.25
N LEU A 214 -8.17 -6.57 1.78
CA LEU A 214 -7.03 -5.73 2.15
C LEU A 214 -7.07 -4.42 1.35
N VAL A 215 -6.81 -3.28 2.02
CA VAL A 215 -6.76 -1.97 1.35
C VAL A 215 -5.39 -1.33 1.50
N ASP A 216 -4.81 -0.86 0.40
CA ASP A 216 -3.55 -0.09 0.42
C ASP A 216 -3.65 1.17 -0.48
N ASP A 217 -2.75 2.12 -0.29
CA ASP A 217 -2.70 3.31 -1.14
C ASP A 217 -2.07 3.02 -2.52
N MET A 218 -1.09 2.10 -2.59
CA MET A 218 -0.41 1.78 -3.83
C MET A 218 0.22 0.39 -3.79
N VAL A 219 0.15 -0.33 -4.92
CA VAL A 219 0.93 -1.55 -5.13
C VAL A 219 2.12 -1.28 -6.07
N THR A 220 3.33 -1.68 -5.67
CA THR A 220 4.51 -1.69 -6.55
C THR A 220 5.00 -3.11 -6.77
N THR A 221 5.72 -3.67 -5.79
CA THR A 221 6.13 -5.08 -5.75
C THR A 221 5.10 -5.96 -5.05
N GLY A 222 4.14 -5.37 -4.33
CA GLY A 222 3.16 -6.12 -3.53
C GLY A 222 3.68 -6.61 -2.18
N THR A 223 4.89 -6.24 -1.76
CA THR A 223 5.51 -6.78 -0.54
C THR A 223 4.67 -6.58 0.73
N SER A 224 4.07 -5.40 0.92
CA SER A 224 3.20 -5.13 2.09
C SER A 224 1.92 -5.95 2.07
N LEU A 225 1.27 -6.06 0.90
CA LEU A 225 0.09 -6.90 0.71
C LEU A 225 0.40 -8.37 0.97
N MET A 226 1.53 -8.87 0.47
CA MET A 226 1.96 -10.26 0.71
C MET A 226 2.34 -10.52 2.17
N ALA A 227 2.92 -9.54 2.85
CA ALA A 227 3.21 -9.61 4.28
C ALA A 227 1.93 -9.75 5.11
N ALA A 228 0.90 -8.96 4.80
CA ALA A 228 -0.41 -9.02 5.44
C ALA A 228 -1.15 -10.33 5.09
N PHE A 229 -1.13 -10.73 3.82
CA PHE A 229 -1.70 -12.00 3.36
C PHE A 229 -1.14 -13.20 4.15
N LYS A 230 0.19 -13.28 4.29
CA LYS A 230 0.84 -14.35 5.06
C LYS A 230 0.44 -14.32 6.53
N LEU A 231 0.41 -13.13 7.14
CA LEU A 231 -0.01 -12.95 8.54
C LEU A 231 -1.45 -13.44 8.75
N LEU A 232 -2.38 -13.02 7.88
CA LEU A 232 -3.77 -13.43 7.92
C LEU A 232 -3.93 -14.94 7.70
N LYS A 233 -3.28 -15.51 6.69
CA LYS A 233 -3.34 -16.96 6.39
C LYS A 233 -2.74 -17.83 7.48
N GLN A 234 -1.78 -17.34 8.26
CA GLN A 234 -1.24 -18.06 9.40
C GLN A 234 -2.29 -18.25 10.52
N ARG A 235 -3.17 -17.26 10.72
CA ARG A 235 -4.22 -17.31 11.75
C ARG A 235 -5.54 -17.87 11.23
N TYR A 236 -5.87 -17.59 9.98
CA TYR A 236 -7.11 -18.01 9.31
C TYR A 236 -6.78 -18.70 7.98
N PRO A 237 -6.39 -20.00 7.99
CA PRO A 237 -5.87 -20.67 6.80
C PRO A 237 -6.84 -20.70 5.61
N ILE A 238 -8.13 -20.83 5.88
CA ILE A 238 -9.18 -21.00 4.87
C ILE A 238 -9.80 -19.68 4.36
N VAL A 239 -9.37 -18.52 4.89
CA VAL A 239 -9.97 -17.22 4.53
C VAL A 239 -9.64 -16.84 3.08
N ASN A 240 -10.61 -16.33 2.32
CA ASN A 240 -10.34 -15.76 1.00
C ASN A 240 -9.88 -14.31 1.17
N ILE A 241 -8.86 -13.92 0.40
CA ILE A 241 -8.28 -12.58 0.50
C ILE A 241 -8.18 -11.99 -0.90
N GLU A 242 -8.82 -10.85 -1.12
CA GLU A 242 -8.50 -9.95 -2.23
C GLU A 242 -7.92 -8.65 -1.69
N ALA A 243 -7.31 -7.87 -2.57
CA ALA A 243 -6.80 -6.55 -2.25
C ALA A 243 -7.34 -5.48 -3.20
N LEU A 244 -7.54 -4.29 -2.64
CA LEU A 244 -7.91 -3.09 -3.36
C LEU A 244 -6.88 -2.00 -3.09
N THR A 245 -6.34 -1.39 -4.14
CA THR A 245 -5.44 -0.24 -4.00
C THR A 245 -5.95 1.00 -4.71
N LEU A 246 -5.58 2.17 -4.20
CA LEU A 246 -5.91 3.43 -4.88
C LEU A 246 -5.13 3.56 -6.19
N PHE A 247 -3.83 3.27 -6.16
CA PHE A 247 -2.97 3.26 -7.35
C PHE A 247 -2.37 1.88 -7.61
N GLY A 248 -2.32 1.48 -8.89
CA GLY A 248 -1.74 0.21 -9.32
C GLY A 248 -0.23 0.19 -9.34
N SER A 249 0.35 -0.84 -9.93
CA SER A 249 1.76 -0.86 -10.33
C SER A 249 1.90 -0.26 -11.73
N SER A 250 3.04 0.35 -12.04
CA SER A 250 3.28 0.81 -13.41
C SER A 250 3.40 -0.40 -14.33
N LYS A 251 2.50 -0.52 -15.31
CA LYS A 251 2.58 -1.57 -16.34
C LYS A 251 3.93 -1.45 -17.07
N LYS A 252 4.53 -2.60 -17.41
CA LYS A 252 5.84 -2.65 -18.07
C LYS A 252 5.79 -1.95 -19.42
#